data_AF-A0A2G1VUF0-F1
#
_entry.id   AF-A0A2G1VUF0-F1
#
_cell.length_a   1.000
_cell.length_b   1.000
_cell.length_c   1.000
_cell.angle_alpha   90.00
_cell.angle_beta   90.00
_cell.angle_gamma   90.00
#
_symmetry.space_group_name_H-M   'P 1'
#
loop_
_entity.id
_entity.type
_entity.pdbx_description
1 polymer ?
#
loop_
_entity_poly.entity_id
_entity_poly.type
_entity_poly.pdbx_seq_one_letter_code
_entity_poly.pdbx_strand_id
1 'polypeptide(L)'
;MKTYKKIAIILNLVILLIYFGYSVVDKEELIKDGQLALLELAPVDPRSLMQGDYMALRYSLSEDLDLDAMPKRGYCVIVLDQKNRANKVRFQPDKTPLNANEFLIAYTITDFWNINIGAESFFFEEGSDKRYEEAQFGGIKIDNDGNSILVGLYDENLKQIN
;
A
#
# COMPACT_ATOMS: atom_id res chain seq x y z
N MET A 1 2.84 48.41 -7.50
CA MET A 1 3.07 47.03 -7.98
C MET A 1 3.27 45.97 -6.86
N LYS A 2 2.94 46.23 -5.58
CA LYS A 2 3.21 45.29 -4.45
C LYS A 2 1.98 44.50 -3.95
N THR A 3 0.76 45.01 -4.13
CA THR A 3 -0.46 44.38 -3.56
C THR A 3 -0.91 43.14 -4.35
N TYR A 4 -0.85 43.18 -5.69
CA TYR A 4 -1.22 42.05 -6.54
C TYR A 4 -0.37 40.80 -6.30
N LYS A 5 0.94 40.97 -6.01
CA LYS A 5 1.81 39.85 -5.64
C LYS A 5 1.38 39.20 -4.32
N LYS A 6 1.01 40.00 -3.31
CA LYS A 6 0.50 39.47 -2.03
C LYS A 6 -0.82 38.72 -2.21
N ILE A 7 -1.73 39.27 -3.01
CA ILE A 7 -3.02 38.62 -3.32
C ILE A 7 -2.79 37.29 -4.04
N ALA A 8 -1.89 37.26 -5.04
CA ALA A 8 -1.55 36.02 -5.74
C ALA A 8 -0.93 34.96 -4.82
N ILE A 9 -0.04 35.36 -3.90
CA ILE A 9 0.57 34.45 -2.91
C ILE A 9 -0.50 33.89 -1.97
N ILE A 10 -1.39 34.75 -1.44
CA ILE A 10 -2.46 34.31 -0.54
C ILE A 10 -3.43 33.38 -1.26
N LEU A 11 -3.82 33.70 -2.51
CA LEU A 11 -4.70 32.86 -3.30
C LEU A 11 -4.08 31.49 -3.55
N ASN A 12 -2.79 31.45 -3.93
CA ASN A 12 -2.07 30.19 -4.13
C ASN A 12 -1.98 29.36 -2.84
N LEU A 13 -1.70 30.01 -1.70
CA LEU A 13 -1.67 29.35 -0.40
C LEU A 13 -3.03 28.76 -0.03
N VAL A 14 -4.13 29.49 -0.26
CA VAL A 14 -5.49 29.01 -0.01
C VAL A 14 -5.81 27.80 -0.89
N ILE A 15 -5.49 27.86 -2.19
CA ILE A 15 -5.69 26.72 -3.11
C ILE A 15 -4.89 25.50 -2.64
N LEU A 16 -3.63 25.70 -2.24
CA LEU A 16 -2.77 24.63 -1.74
C LEU A 16 -3.34 23.99 -0.47
N LEU A 17 -3.80 24.80 0.49
CA LEU A 17 -4.39 24.30 1.74
C LEU A 17 -5.69 23.54 1.50
N ILE A 18 -6.54 24.02 0.59
CA ILE A 18 -7.77 23.32 0.21
C ILE A 18 -7.42 21.96 -0.42
N TYR A 19 -6.51 21.95 -1.40
CA TYR A 19 -6.09 20.71 -2.06
C TYR A 19 -5.48 19.70 -1.07
N PHE A 20 -4.59 20.17 -0.18
CA PHE A 20 -3.99 19.32 0.84
C PHE A 20 -5.04 18.78 1.82
N GLY A 21 -5.99 19.64 2.26
CA GLY A 21 -7.09 19.25 3.12
C GLY A 21 -7.96 18.15 2.51
N TYR A 22 -8.34 18.27 1.24
CA TYR A 22 -9.05 17.22 0.53
C TYR A 22 -8.23 15.91 0.48
N SER A 23 -6.95 15.99 0.13
CA SER A 23 -6.08 14.80 0.08
C SER A 23 -5.95 14.09 1.43
N VAL A 24 -6.02 14.81 2.55
CA VAL A 24 -6.01 14.22 3.89
C VAL A 24 -7.34 13.51 4.18
N VAL A 25 -8.48 14.15 3.88
CA VAL A 25 -9.80 13.56 4.08
C VAL A 25 -9.96 12.27 3.29
N ASP A 26 -9.56 12.26 2.01
CA ASP A 26 -9.64 11.06 1.16
C ASP A 26 -8.83 9.89 1.75
N LYS A 27 -7.64 10.18 2.32
CA LYS A 27 -6.81 9.16 2.96
C LYS A 27 -7.38 8.69 4.30
N GLU A 28 -7.97 9.59 5.08
CA GLU A 28 -8.66 9.22 6.32
C GLU A 28 -9.88 8.33 6.05
N GLU A 29 -10.63 8.64 5.00
CA GLU A 29 -11.77 7.84 4.54
C GLU A 29 -11.30 6.45 4.13
N LEU A 30 -10.21 6.33 3.37
CA LEU A 30 -9.60 5.04 3.03
C LEU A 30 -9.16 4.25 4.29
N ILE A 31 -8.60 4.90 5.31
CA ILE A 31 -8.20 4.20 6.53
C ILE A 31 -9.44 3.71 7.32
N LYS A 32 -10.49 4.54 7.39
CA LYS A 32 -11.73 4.25 8.14
C LYS A 32 -12.58 3.20 7.42
N ASP A 33 -12.96 3.48 6.18
CA ASP A 33 -13.96 2.74 5.40
C ASP A 33 -13.35 1.74 4.43
N GLY A 34 -12.03 1.80 4.19
CA GLY A 34 -11.34 0.82 3.35
C GLY A 34 -11.46 -0.60 3.88
N GLN A 35 -11.44 -1.57 2.97
CA GLN A 35 -11.45 -2.97 3.34
C GLN A 35 -10.06 -3.39 3.85
N LEU A 36 -9.98 -4.03 5.01
CA LEU A 36 -8.72 -4.58 5.50
C LEU A 36 -8.39 -5.86 4.73
N ALA A 37 -7.23 -5.89 4.10
CA ALA A 37 -6.66 -7.03 3.41
C ALA A 37 -5.30 -7.37 4.02
N LEU A 38 -5.15 -8.61 4.46
CA LEU A 38 -3.90 -9.14 5.01
C LEU A 38 -3.16 -9.85 3.88
N LEU A 39 -2.08 -9.24 3.41
CA LEU A 39 -1.23 -9.82 2.39
C LEU A 39 -0.08 -10.54 3.09
N GLU A 40 0.15 -11.79 2.70
CA GLU A 40 1.24 -12.58 3.21
C GLU A 40 2.58 -12.00 2.74
N LEU A 41 3.48 -11.80 3.69
CA LEU A 41 4.83 -11.28 3.46
C LEU A 41 5.74 -12.45 3.11
N ALA A 42 6.50 -12.29 2.04
CA ALA A 42 7.61 -13.17 1.73
C ALA A 42 8.76 -12.87 2.72
N PRO A 43 9.54 -13.89 3.11
CA PRO A 43 10.65 -13.70 4.04
C PRO A 43 11.72 -12.80 3.39
N VAL A 44 11.88 -11.59 3.92
CA VAL A 44 12.92 -10.65 3.51
C VAL A 44 13.67 -10.18 4.74
N ASP A 45 15.00 -10.24 4.69
CA ASP A 45 15.85 -9.73 5.77
C ASP A 45 15.59 -8.23 5.99
N PRO A 46 15.17 -7.81 7.21
CA PRO A 46 14.74 -6.43 7.51
C PRO A 46 15.90 -5.45 7.71
N ARG A 47 17.10 -5.71 7.16
CA ARG A 47 18.29 -4.90 7.46
C ARG A 47 18.71 -3.98 6.32
N SER A 48 18.62 -2.68 6.57
CA SER A 48 19.40 -1.66 5.86
C SER A 48 20.26 -0.89 6.85
N LEU A 49 21.56 -1.13 6.81
CA LEU A 49 22.53 -0.67 7.81
C LEU A 49 22.68 0.87 7.89
N MET A 50 22.19 1.61 6.88
CA MET A 50 22.52 3.04 6.70
C MET A 50 21.33 3.99 6.79
N GLN A 51 20.08 3.49 6.72
CA GLN A 51 18.86 4.31 6.66
C GLN A 51 17.99 4.25 7.93
N GLY A 52 18.42 3.47 8.93
CA GLY A 52 17.65 3.19 10.13
C GLY A 52 16.91 1.85 10.05
N ASP A 53 16.12 1.56 11.07
CA ASP A 53 15.37 0.31 11.22
C ASP A 53 14.08 0.35 10.37
N TYR A 54 14.10 -0.33 9.22
CA TYR A 54 12.92 -0.51 8.36
C TYR A 54 12.86 -1.91 7.78
N MET A 55 11.65 -2.43 7.58
CA MET A 55 11.40 -3.72 6.95
C MET A 55 10.91 -3.52 5.53
N ALA A 56 11.58 -4.15 4.57
CA ALA A 56 11.09 -4.23 3.20
C ALA A 56 9.91 -5.22 3.14
N LEU A 57 8.78 -4.78 2.60
CA LEU A 57 7.58 -5.58 2.46
C LEU A 57 7.55 -6.14 1.04
N ARG A 58 7.99 -7.40 0.88
CA ARG A 58 7.66 -8.18 -0.32
C ARG A 58 6.49 -9.08 0.01
N TYR A 59 5.54 -9.17 -0.91
CA TYR A 59 4.36 -10.00 -0.72
C TYR A 59 4.48 -11.29 -1.53
N SER A 60 4.06 -12.43 -0.98
CA SER A 60 4.08 -13.72 -1.71
C SER A 60 3.30 -13.65 -3.03
N LEU A 61 2.30 -12.76 -3.12
CA LEU A 61 1.52 -12.51 -4.32
C LEU A 61 2.36 -12.00 -5.51
N SER A 62 3.53 -11.40 -5.24
CA SER A 62 4.48 -10.88 -6.23
C SER A 62 5.51 -11.90 -6.73
N GLU A 63 5.62 -13.07 -6.11
CA GLU A 63 6.55 -14.12 -6.54
C GLU A 63 6.06 -14.82 -7.82
N ASP A 64 7.03 -15.28 -8.63
CA ASP A 64 6.85 -16.05 -9.86
C ASP A 64 5.98 -15.38 -10.94
N LEU A 65 6.08 -14.05 -11.06
CA LEU A 65 5.42 -13.30 -12.14
C LEU A 65 6.35 -13.08 -13.32
N ASP A 66 5.84 -13.39 -14.52
CA ASP A 66 6.48 -13.01 -15.78
C ASP A 66 6.20 -11.53 -16.06
N LEU A 67 7.05 -10.67 -15.48
CA LEU A 67 6.92 -9.21 -15.56
C LEU A 67 7.10 -8.66 -16.98
N ASP A 68 7.76 -9.41 -17.88
CA ASP A 68 7.95 -9.02 -19.28
C ASP A 68 6.64 -9.12 -20.09
N ALA A 69 5.73 -10.02 -19.70
CA ALA A 69 4.43 -10.19 -20.34
C ALA A 69 3.36 -9.21 -19.81
N MET A 70 3.67 -8.45 -18.74
CA MET A 70 2.70 -7.63 -18.03
C MET A 70 2.85 -6.13 -18.35
N PRO A 71 1.74 -5.36 -18.32
CA PRO A 71 1.82 -3.91 -18.43
C PRO A 71 2.50 -3.33 -17.19
N LYS A 72 3.28 -2.25 -17.37
CA LYS A 72 4.01 -1.56 -16.29
C LYS A 72 3.13 -1.11 -15.13
N ARG A 73 1.84 -0.89 -15.38
CA ARG A 73 0.83 -0.56 -14.38
C ARG A 73 -0.40 -1.40 -14.64
N GLY A 74 -1.05 -1.80 -13.57
CA GLY A 74 -2.32 -2.52 -13.63
C GLY A 74 -2.90 -2.72 -12.25
N TYR A 75 -3.86 -3.64 -12.17
CA TYR A 75 -4.55 -4.00 -10.96
C TYR A 75 -4.39 -5.49 -10.68
N CYS A 76 -4.04 -5.81 -9.44
CA CYS A 76 -4.08 -7.14 -8.88
C CYS A 76 -5.46 -7.35 -8.28
N VAL A 77 -6.20 -8.33 -8.78
CA VAL A 77 -7.49 -8.74 -8.22
C VAL A 77 -7.24 -9.75 -7.13
N ILE A 78 -7.71 -9.44 -5.94
CA ILE A 78 -7.65 -10.31 -4.77
C ILE A 78 -9.05 -10.66 -4.27
N VAL A 79 -9.18 -11.82 -3.67
CA VAL A 79 -10.36 -12.23 -2.91
C VAL A 79 -9.96 -12.38 -1.46
N LEU A 80 -10.80 -11.88 -0.56
CA LEU A 80 -10.60 -11.98 0.87
C LEU A 80 -11.29 -13.23 1.42
N ASP A 81 -10.54 -13.98 2.23
CA ASP A 81 -11.08 -15.09 3.01
C ASP A 81 -11.83 -14.57 4.26
N GLN A 82 -12.51 -15.44 5.01
CA GLN A 82 -13.24 -15.10 6.25
C GLN A 82 -12.36 -14.43 7.32
N LYS A 83 -11.04 -14.62 7.21
CA LYS A 83 -10.02 -14.03 8.09
C LYS A 83 -9.35 -12.79 7.48
N ASN A 84 -9.91 -12.17 6.44
CA ASN A 84 -9.35 -11.03 5.70
C ASN A 84 -8.01 -11.33 5.00
N ARG A 85 -7.64 -12.59 4.80
CA ARG A 85 -6.43 -12.96 4.05
C ARG A 85 -6.65 -12.74 2.55
N ALA A 86 -5.73 -12.05 1.91
CA ALA A 86 -5.76 -11.73 0.50
C ALA A 86 -5.21 -12.88 -0.35
N ASN A 87 -6.08 -13.52 -1.13
CA ASN A 87 -5.69 -14.52 -2.11
C ASN A 87 -5.70 -13.91 -3.51
N LYS A 88 -4.60 -14.09 -4.25
CA LYS A 88 -4.44 -13.63 -5.63
C LYS A 88 -5.40 -14.39 -6.54
N VAL A 89 -6.18 -13.68 -7.35
CA VAL A 89 -7.00 -14.29 -8.40
C VAL A 89 -6.36 -14.08 -9.77
N ARG A 90 -6.11 -12.82 -10.16
CA ARG A 90 -5.61 -12.46 -11.49
C ARG A 90 -4.98 -11.07 -11.50
N PHE A 91 -4.20 -10.80 -12.53
CA PHE A 91 -3.80 -9.44 -12.89
C PHE A 91 -4.61 -8.97 -14.08
N GLN A 92 -4.99 -7.69 -14.06
CA GLN A 92 -5.70 -7.06 -15.15
C GLN A 92 -5.18 -5.63 -15.38
N PRO A 93 -5.11 -5.16 -16.64
CA PRO A 93 -4.70 -3.79 -16.93
C PRO A 93 -5.73 -2.76 -16.46
N ASP A 94 -7.02 -3.11 -16.55
CA ASP A 94 -8.15 -2.22 -16.28
C ASP A 94 -8.84 -2.53 -14.95
N LYS A 95 -9.66 -1.61 -14.44
CA LYS A 95 -10.44 -1.82 -13.21
C LYS A 95 -11.57 -2.84 -13.37
N THR A 96 -12.00 -3.09 -14.59
CA THR A 96 -13.10 -4.00 -14.92
C THR A 96 -12.57 -5.20 -15.72
N PRO A 97 -13.13 -6.41 -15.56
CA PRO A 97 -14.27 -6.79 -14.72
C PRO A 97 -13.89 -7.06 -13.26
N LEU A 98 -14.81 -6.80 -12.33
CA LEU A 98 -14.69 -7.12 -10.91
C LEU A 98 -15.95 -7.88 -10.46
N ASN A 99 -15.80 -9.05 -9.88
CA ASN A 99 -16.92 -9.81 -9.33
C ASN A 99 -17.31 -9.28 -7.94
N ALA A 100 -18.52 -9.62 -7.49
CA ALA A 100 -18.91 -9.37 -6.11
C ALA A 100 -17.93 -10.11 -5.16
N ASN A 101 -17.35 -9.39 -4.20
CA ASN A 101 -16.35 -9.88 -3.23
C ASN A 101 -14.89 -9.98 -3.74
N GLU A 102 -14.60 -9.41 -4.91
CA GLU A 102 -13.24 -9.17 -5.37
C GLU A 102 -12.83 -7.72 -5.08
N PHE A 103 -11.55 -7.52 -4.76
CA PHE A 103 -10.96 -6.20 -4.55
C PHE A 103 -9.76 -5.99 -5.44
N LEU A 104 -9.47 -4.73 -5.75
CA LEU A 104 -8.37 -4.32 -6.59
C LEU A 104 -7.24 -3.77 -5.73
N ILE A 105 -6.01 -4.11 -6.08
CA ILE A 105 -4.81 -3.44 -5.58
C ILE A 105 -4.04 -2.96 -6.79
N ALA A 106 -3.85 -1.66 -6.92
CA ALA A 106 -3.01 -1.10 -7.95
C ALA A 106 -1.57 -1.57 -7.74
N TYR A 107 -0.95 -2.06 -8.82
CA TYR A 107 0.46 -2.42 -8.83
C TYR A 107 1.21 -1.57 -9.85
N THR A 108 2.49 -1.35 -9.57
CA THR A 108 3.42 -0.73 -10.51
C THR A 108 4.68 -1.59 -10.61
N ILE A 109 5.08 -1.91 -11.83
CA ILE A 109 6.35 -2.60 -12.10
C ILE A 109 7.43 -1.53 -12.18
N THR A 110 8.40 -1.62 -11.27
CA THR A 110 9.51 -0.66 -11.20
C THR A 110 10.70 -1.17 -12.00
N ASP A 111 11.00 -2.48 -11.90
CA ASP A 111 12.08 -3.15 -12.62
C ASP A 111 11.62 -4.49 -13.20
N PHE A 112 12.44 -5.08 -14.07
CA PHE A 112 12.23 -6.41 -14.68
C PHE A 112 12.05 -7.56 -13.68
N TRP A 113 12.42 -7.36 -12.40
CA TRP A 113 12.33 -8.38 -11.33
C TRP A 113 11.54 -7.90 -10.11
N ASN A 114 11.00 -6.67 -10.12
CA ASN A 114 10.33 -6.09 -8.95
C ASN A 114 9.00 -5.44 -9.35
N ILE A 115 7.94 -5.90 -8.69
CA ILE A 115 6.59 -5.38 -8.76
C ILE A 115 6.19 -4.84 -7.38
N ASN A 116 5.70 -3.61 -7.37
CA ASN A 116 5.27 -2.94 -6.16
C ASN A 116 3.75 -3.07 -6.06
N ILE A 117 3.29 -3.77 -5.03
CA ILE A 117 1.88 -4.02 -4.75
C ILE A 117 1.59 -3.40 -3.37
N GLY A 118 0.89 -2.27 -3.34
CA GLY A 118 0.65 -1.54 -2.10
C GLY A 118 1.92 -0.95 -1.47
N ALA A 119 2.12 -1.16 -0.16
CA ALA A 119 3.25 -0.57 0.55
C ALA A 119 4.52 -1.42 0.45
N GLU A 120 5.64 -0.77 0.15
CA GLU A 120 6.95 -1.38 -0.12
C GLU A 120 7.83 -1.50 1.14
N SER A 121 7.61 -0.65 2.14
CA SER A 121 8.42 -0.62 3.36
C SER A 121 7.63 -0.16 4.57
N PHE A 122 8.06 -0.61 5.74
CA PHE A 122 7.55 -0.18 7.04
C PHE A 122 8.71 0.30 7.90
N PHE A 123 8.64 1.56 8.35
CA PHE A 123 9.63 2.16 9.23
C PHE A 123 9.19 2.00 10.68
N PHE A 124 10.10 1.57 11.54
CA PHE A 124 9.83 1.40 12.98
C PHE A 124 10.92 2.05 13.83
N GLU A 125 10.60 2.24 15.11
CA GLU A 125 11.56 2.79 16.08
C GLU A 125 12.72 1.82 16.32
N GLU A 126 13.92 2.39 16.50
CA GLU A 126 15.16 1.63 16.67
C GLU A 126 15.07 0.65 17.85
N GLY A 127 15.41 -0.62 17.60
CA GLY A 127 15.34 -1.69 18.62
C GLY A 127 13.97 -2.37 18.78
N SER A 128 13.01 -2.07 17.90
CA SER A 128 11.77 -2.86 17.76
C SER A 128 11.88 -3.99 16.71
N ASP A 129 13.08 -4.18 16.15
CA ASP A 129 13.43 -5.16 15.11
C ASP A 129 12.88 -6.56 15.39
N LYS A 130 13.18 -7.13 16.56
CA LYS A 130 12.77 -8.50 16.91
C LYS A 130 11.26 -8.70 16.95
N ARG A 131 10.49 -7.64 17.22
CA ARG A 131 9.02 -7.70 17.29
C ARG A 131 8.42 -7.79 15.90
N TYR A 132 8.99 -7.04 14.96
CA TYR A 132 8.51 -7.00 13.58
C TYR A 132 9.10 -8.12 12.70
N GLU A 133 10.20 -8.78 13.13
CA GLU A 133 10.69 -10.02 12.50
C GLU A 133 9.66 -11.16 12.52
N GLU A 134 8.75 -11.17 13.51
CA GLU A 134 7.65 -12.16 13.59
C GLU A 134 6.47 -11.83 12.65
N ALA A 135 6.50 -10.70 11.94
CA ALA A 135 5.43 -10.30 11.04
C ALA A 135 5.35 -11.22 9.81
N GLN A 136 4.23 -11.90 9.66
CA GLN A 136 3.94 -12.74 8.48
C GLN A 136 2.95 -12.08 7.53
N PHE A 137 2.20 -11.07 7.98
CA PHE A 137 1.19 -10.41 7.15
C PHE A 137 1.31 -8.88 7.21
N GLY A 138 1.25 -8.24 6.05
CA GLY A 138 1.05 -6.80 5.92
C GLY A 138 -0.43 -6.48 5.81
N GLY A 139 -0.98 -5.77 6.79
CA GLY A 139 -2.37 -5.32 6.75
C GLY A 139 -2.49 -4.02 5.98
N ILE A 140 -3.10 -4.09 4.81
CA ILE A 140 -3.39 -2.93 3.98
C ILE A 140 -4.89 -2.65 3.98
N LYS A 141 -5.25 -1.37 3.91
CA LYS A 141 -6.60 -0.89 3.63
C LYS A 141 -6.70 -0.59 2.14
N ILE A 142 -7.69 -1.14 1.47
CA ILE A 142 -7.93 -0.97 0.03
C ILE A 142 -9.27 -0.27 -0.22
N ASP A 143 -9.31 0.62 -1.21
CA ASP A 143 -10.57 1.16 -1.74
C ASP A 143 -11.02 0.38 -2.99
N ASN A 144 -12.17 0.80 -3.53
CA ASN A 144 -12.73 0.27 -4.77
C ASN A 144 -11.96 0.72 -6.03
N ASP A 145 -11.09 1.72 -5.93
CA ASP A 145 -10.30 2.26 -7.02
C ASP A 145 -8.93 1.59 -7.19
N GLY A 146 -8.55 0.76 -6.22
CA GLY A 146 -7.28 0.04 -6.16
C GLY A 146 -6.20 0.76 -5.35
N ASN A 147 -6.50 1.90 -4.73
CA ASN A 147 -5.55 2.54 -3.82
C ASN A 147 -5.42 1.70 -2.56
N SER A 148 -4.21 1.69 -2.00
CA SER A 148 -3.93 0.94 -0.79
C SER A 148 -3.05 1.72 0.17
N ILE A 149 -3.31 1.56 1.46
CA ILE A 149 -2.52 2.12 2.56
C ILE A 149 -2.20 1.01 3.55
N LEU A 150 -0.94 0.85 3.90
CA LEU A 150 -0.54 -0.04 4.99
C LEU A 150 -0.94 0.56 6.33
N VAL A 151 -1.71 -0.20 7.11
CA VAL A 151 -2.15 0.20 8.45
C VAL A 151 -1.36 -0.48 9.57
N GLY A 152 -0.71 -1.60 9.29
CA GLY A 152 0.13 -2.28 10.28
C GLY A 152 0.59 -3.66 9.83
N LEU A 153 1.41 -4.27 10.68
CA LEU A 153 1.96 -5.62 10.49
C LEU A 153 1.27 -6.59 11.45
N TYR A 154 1.11 -7.83 11.02
CA TYR A 154 0.36 -8.85 11.74
C TYR A 154 1.17 -10.15 11.85
N ASP A 155 1.04 -10.82 12.99
CA ASP A 155 1.64 -12.12 13.27
C ASP A 155 0.86 -13.28 12.60
N GLU A 156 1.35 -14.52 12.77
CA GLU A 156 0.67 -15.74 12.31
C GLU A 156 -0.77 -15.89 12.85
N ASN A 157 -1.04 -15.33 14.04
CA ASN A 157 -2.34 -15.36 14.68
C ASN A 157 -3.29 -14.25 14.21
N LEU A 158 -2.88 -13.44 13.22
CA LEU A 158 -3.61 -12.27 12.72
C LEU A 158 -3.82 -11.20 13.79
N LYS A 159 -2.89 -11.10 14.74
CA LYS A 159 -2.82 -10.00 15.69
C LYS A 159 -1.86 -8.94 15.18
N GLN A 160 -2.30 -7.69 15.26
CA GLN A 160 -1.46 -6.56 14.93
C GLN A 160 -0.28 -6.46 15.90
N ILE A 161 0.93 -6.37 15.34
CA ILE A 161 2.15 -6.07 16.07
C ILE A 161 2.20 -4.54 16.23
N ASN A 162 2.04 -4.10 17.47
CA ASN A 162 2.36 -2.75 17.96
C ASN A 162 3.57 -2.88 18.88
#